data_AF-H9ZZ63-F1
#
_entry.id   AF-H9ZZ63-F1
#
_cell.length_a   1.000
_cell.length_b   1.000
_cell.length_c   1.000
_cell.angle_alpha   90.00
_cell.angle_beta   90.00
_cell.angle_gamma   90.00
#
_symmetry.space_group_name_H-M   'P 1'
#
loop_
_entity.id
_entity.type
_entity.pdbx_description
1 polymer ?
#
loop_
_entity_poly.entity_id
_entity_poly.type
_entity_poly.pdbx_seq_one_letter_code
_entity_poly.pdbx_strand_id
1 'polypeptide(L)'
;MGKSPETILLTGRLVAAVKLNKGKEFEETADVLRKLGAEEIIAGDVYVEDHLKYMERLGEEVGAKLVESLWGIDPEELLHEEIASGIRTLVVGCEYSMSNWLGREISSESVENFLRDAKRGGSTTLSSSPDQCTEPRFHIQNPWLRITTVTKF
;
A
#
# COMPACT_ATOMS: atom_id res chain seq x y z
N MET A 1 -4.52 -20.78 -7.31
CA MET A 1 -3.95 -21.16 -5.99
C MET A 1 -3.16 -19.96 -5.51
N GLY A 2 -3.60 -19.31 -4.43
CA GLY A 2 -2.98 -18.07 -3.95
C GLY A 2 -1.59 -18.34 -3.38
N LYS A 3 -0.75 -17.29 -3.32
CA LYS A 3 0.58 -17.32 -2.69
C LYS A 3 0.54 -17.59 -1.19
N SER A 4 -0.63 -17.79 -0.58
CA SER A 4 -0.80 -17.94 0.87
C SER A 4 0.03 -19.07 1.48
N PRO A 5 0.16 -20.29 0.89
CA PRO A 5 1.00 -21.33 1.47
C PRO A 5 2.48 -20.96 1.44
N GLU A 6 2.94 -20.35 0.33
CA GLU A 6 4.33 -19.90 0.16
C GLU A 6 4.65 -18.77 1.13
N THR A 7 3.75 -17.81 1.31
CA THR A 7 3.94 -16.70 2.26
C THR A 7 3.99 -17.19 3.70
N ILE A 8 3.13 -18.15 4.09
CA ILE A 8 3.19 -18.75 5.43
C ILE A 8 4.55 -19.45 5.65
N LEU A 9 5.01 -20.23 4.67
CA LEU A 9 6.29 -20.94 4.74
C LEU A 9 7.48 -19.99 4.84
N LEU A 10 7.47 -18.87 4.11
CA LEU A 10 8.56 -17.91 4.09
C LEU A 10 8.59 -17.02 5.34
N THR A 11 7.43 -16.61 5.85
CA THR A 11 7.35 -15.64 6.96
C THR A 11 7.21 -16.28 8.33
N GLY A 12 6.82 -17.55 8.40
CA GLY A 12 6.42 -18.20 9.66
C GLY A 12 5.20 -17.55 10.32
N ARG A 13 4.49 -16.66 9.62
CA ARG A 13 3.30 -15.96 10.10
C ARG A 13 2.06 -16.50 9.41
N LEU A 14 0.95 -16.55 10.14
CA LEU A 14 -0.33 -16.93 9.57
C LEU A 14 -0.76 -15.87 8.55
N VAL A 15 -1.15 -16.32 7.35
CA VAL A 15 -1.66 -15.45 6.30
C VAL A 15 -3.06 -15.92 5.91
N ALA A 16 -4.05 -15.04 6.08
CA ALA A 16 -5.40 -15.23 5.60
C ALA A 16 -5.60 -14.43 4.31
N ALA A 17 -6.01 -15.09 3.24
CA ALA A 17 -6.45 -14.44 2.01
C ALA A 17 -7.95 -14.63 1.87
N VAL A 18 -8.72 -13.53 1.99
CA VAL A 18 -10.17 -13.56 1.91
C VAL A 18 -10.62 -12.88 0.61
N LYS A 19 -11.52 -13.54 -0.10
CA LYS A 19 -12.19 -12.95 -1.25
C LYS A 19 -13.37 -12.13 -0.75
N LEU A 20 -13.36 -10.84 -1.07
CA LEU A 20 -14.46 -9.92 -0.74
C LEU A 20 -15.39 -9.74 -1.94
N ASN A 21 -16.66 -9.47 -1.65
CA ASN A 21 -17.68 -9.15 -2.64
C ASN A 21 -17.83 -7.65 -2.82
N LYS A 22 -18.01 -7.24 -4.07
CA LYS A 22 -18.17 -5.83 -4.43
C LYS A 22 -19.39 -5.22 -3.73
N GLY A 23 -19.19 -4.09 -3.05
CA GLY A 23 -20.21 -3.38 -2.28
C GLY A 23 -20.43 -3.92 -0.86
N LYS A 24 -19.66 -4.93 -0.44
CA LYS A 24 -19.71 -5.53 0.91
C LYS A 24 -18.33 -5.62 1.56
N GLU A 25 -17.32 -4.99 0.98
CA GLU A 25 -15.92 -5.12 1.37
C GLU A 25 -15.72 -4.74 2.85
N PHE A 26 -16.37 -3.68 3.31
CA PHE A 26 -16.29 -3.22 4.70
C PHE A 26 -16.87 -4.27 5.67
N GLU A 27 -18.12 -4.69 5.46
CA GLU A 27 -18.83 -5.64 6.33
C GLU A 27 -18.12 -7.00 6.39
N GLU A 28 -17.67 -7.50 5.25
CA GLU A 28 -16.98 -8.78 5.15
C GLU A 28 -15.58 -8.72 5.77
N THR A 29 -14.88 -7.60 5.63
CA THR A 29 -13.58 -7.39 6.32
C THR A 29 -13.77 -7.35 7.84
N ALA A 30 -14.75 -6.60 8.33
CA ALA A 30 -15.04 -6.52 9.76
C ALA A 30 -15.43 -7.89 10.35
N ASP A 31 -16.25 -8.67 9.65
CA ASP A 31 -16.62 -10.03 10.06
C ASP A 31 -15.41 -10.97 10.13
N VAL A 32 -14.50 -10.91 9.15
CA VAL A 32 -13.26 -11.67 9.17
C VAL A 32 -12.38 -11.30 10.37
N LEU A 33 -12.16 -10.01 10.60
CA LEU A 33 -11.32 -9.52 11.69
C LEU A 33 -11.89 -9.92 13.06
N ARG A 34 -13.22 -9.83 13.24
CA ARG A 34 -13.89 -10.31 14.45
C ARG A 34 -13.73 -11.82 14.65
N LYS A 35 -13.88 -12.61 13.59
CA LYS A 35 -13.68 -14.08 13.64
C LYS A 35 -12.24 -14.47 13.98
N LEU A 36 -11.27 -13.64 13.59
CA LEU A 36 -9.87 -13.81 13.96
C LEU A 36 -9.57 -13.33 15.38
N GLY A 37 -10.51 -12.66 16.06
CA GLY A 37 -10.31 -12.09 17.39
C GLY A 37 -9.28 -10.98 17.40
N ALA A 38 -9.24 -10.14 16.35
CA ALA A 38 -8.27 -9.06 16.25
C ALA A 38 -8.50 -8.00 17.35
N GLU A 39 -7.49 -7.75 18.17
CA GLU A 39 -7.49 -6.69 19.20
C GLU A 39 -6.83 -5.41 18.69
N GLU A 40 -5.91 -5.53 17.73
CA GLU A 40 -5.23 -4.42 17.07
C GLU A 40 -5.20 -4.62 15.55
N ILE A 41 -5.32 -3.52 14.82
CA ILE A 41 -5.16 -3.44 13.37
C ILE A 41 -3.97 -2.53 13.10
N ILE A 42 -2.91 -3.06 12.50
CA ILE A 42 -1.75 -2.28 12.09
C ILE A 42 -1.84 -2.03 10.58
N ALA A 43 -1.86 -0.76 10.19
CA ALA A 43 -1.90 -0.31 8.82
C ALA A 43 -0.74 0.65 8.51
N GLY A 44 -0.53 0.87 7.22
CA GLY A 44 0.63 1.56 6.67
C GLY A 44 0.23 2.63 5.66
N ASP A 45 -0.87 3.33 5.92
CA ASP A 45 -1.23 4.48 5.10
C ASP A 45 -0.33 5.66 5.42
N VAL A 46 0.08 6.41 4.39
CA VAL A 46 0.98 7.56 4.55
C VAL A 46 0.18 8.88 4.57
N TYR A 47 -0.61 9.16 3.52
CA TYR A 47 -1.41 10.38 3.38
C TYR A 47 -2.72 10.20 2.58
N VAL A 48 -3.53 9.20 2.94
CA VAL A 48 -4.84 8.99 2.31
C VAL A 48 -5.94 9.20 3.35
N GLU A 49 -6.40 10.44 3.53
CA GLU A 49 -7.36 10.78 4.59
C GLU A 49 -8.64 9.95 4.55
N ASP A 50 -9.17 9.70 3.35
CA ASP A 50 -10.37 8.89 3.21
C ASP A 50 -10.14 7.43 3.60
N HIS A 51 -8.93 6.91 3.36
CA HIS A 51 -8.58 5.56 3.79
C HIS A 51 -8.31 5.49 5.29
N LEU A 52 -7.70 6.53 5.88
CA LEU A 52 -7.57 6.64 7.33
C LEU A 52 -8.94 6.58 8.02
N LYS A 53 -9.90 7.41 7.58
CA LYS A 53 -11.27 7.41 8.12
C LYS A 53 -11.96 6.05 7.94
N TYR A 54 -11.69 5.37 6.82
CA TYR A 54 -12.19 4.02 6.59
C TYR A 54 -11.61 3.03 7.61
N MET A 55 -10.30 3.07 7.85
CA MET A 55 -9.61 2.19 8.79
C MET A 55 -10.01 2.48 10.25
N GLU A 56 -10.21 3.74 10.62
CA GLU A 56 -10.71 4.15 11.94
C GLU A 56 -12.09 3.55 12.20
N ARG A 57 -13.02 3.73 11.25
CA ARG A 57 -14.37 3.13 11.31
C ARG A 57 -14.32 1.61 11.38
N LEU A 58 -13.38 0.98 10.67
CA LEU A 58 -13.20 -0.47 10.69
C LEU A 58 -12.72 -0.94 12.07
N GLY A 59 -11.77 -0.23 12.68
CA GLY A 59 -11.32 -0.51 14.05
C GLY A 59 -12.46 -0.42 15.06
N GLU A 60 -13.25 0.66 15.00
CA GLU A 60 -14.43 0.84 15.84
C GLU A 60 -15.45 -0.30 15.69
N GLU A 61 -15.77 -0.69 14.45
CA GLU A 61 -16.73 -1.74 14.12
C GLU A 61 -16.28 -3.15 14.58
N VAL A 62 -14.97 -3.39 14.61
CA VAL A 62 -14.38 -4.66 15.08
C VAL A 62 -14.19 -4.66 16.59
N GLY A 63 -14.07 -3.48 17.22
CA GLY A 63 -13.63 -3.32 18.59
C GLY A 63 -12.10 -3.46 18.74
N ALA A 64 -11.35 -3.17 17.67
CA ALA A 64 -9.90 -3.25 17.63
C ALA A 64 -9.26 -1.86 17.62
N LYS A 65 -8.07 -1.73 18.22
CA LYS A 65 -7.29 -0.51 18.18
C LYS A 65 -6.57 -0.38 16.83
N LEU A 66 -6.77 0.73 16.14
CA LEU A 66 -6.00 1.05 14.93
C LEU A 66 -4.63 1.63 15.28
N VAL A 67 -3.59 1.17 14.58
CA VAL A 67 -2.22 1.72 14.61
C VAL A 67 -1.75 1.99 13.18
N GLU A 68 -1.72 3.26 12.80
CA GLU A 68 -1.23 3.71 11.49
C GLU A 68 0.24 4.09 11.61
N SER A 69 1.13 3.14 11.31
CA SER A 69 2.55 3.29 11.64
C SER A 69 3.28 4.25 10.70
N LEU A 70 2.74 4.48 9.50
CA LEU A 70 3.37 5.30 8.47
C LEU A 70 2.68 6.67 8.28
N TRP A 71 1.62 6.94 9.04
CA TRP A 71 0.81 8.13 8.86
C TRP A 71 1.59 9.39 9.24
N GLY A 72 1.59 10.39 8.35
CA GLY A 72 2.27 11.66 8.61
C GLY A 72 3.78 11.64 8.44
N ILE A 73 4.37 10.51 7.99
CA ILE A 73 5.79 10.42 7.63
C ILE A 73 5.98 10.95 6.21
N ASP A 74 7.01 11.76 5.99
CA ASP A 74 7.35 12.24 4.65
C ASP A 74 7.67 11.05 3.71
N PRO A 75 7.09 10.97 2.51
CA PRO A 75 7.27 9.81 1.65
C PRO A 75 8.70 9.65 1.11
N GLU A 76 9.47 10.74 0.97
CA GLU A 76 10.87 10.66 0.55
C GLU A 76 11.72 10.11 1.69
N GLU A 77 11.53 10.63 2.90
CA GLU A 77 12.17 10.11 4.12
C GLU A 77 11.87 8.63 4.31
N LEU A 78 10.60 8.22 4.19
CA LEU A 78 10.20 6.82 4.29
C LEU A 78 10.91 5.93 3.25
N LEU A 79 10.99 6.36 1.99
CA LEU A 79 11.70 5.60 0.96
C LEU A 79 13.19 5.44 1.28
N HIS A 80 13.82 6.48 1.82
CA HIS A 80 15.22 6.40 2.27
C HIS A 80 15.38 5.41 3.42
N GLU A 81 14.49 5.45 4.42
CA GLU A 81 14.50 4.53 5.56
C GLU A 81 14.28 3.07 5.12
N GLU A 82 13.34 2.82 4.22
CA GLU A 82 13.09 1.50 3.66
C GLU A 82 14.36 0.94 3.03
N ILE A 83 14.98 1.69 2.12
CA ILE A 83 16.21 1.28 1.44
C ILE A 83 17.35 1.07 2.45
N ALA A 84 17.50 1.97 3.42
CA ALA A 84 18.53 1.88 4.46
C ALA A 84 18.34 0.65 5.37
N SER A 85 17.09 0.24 5.62
CA SER A 85 16.75 -0.96 6.39
C SER A 85 16.99 -2.26 5.61
N GLY A 86 17.33 -2.18 4.32
CA GLY A 86 17.56 -3.33 3.45
C GLY A 86 16.29 -3.84 2.75
N ILE A 87 15.20 -3.08 2.80
CA ILE A 87 13.99 -3.39 2.02
C ILE A 87 14.30 -3.20 0.54
N ARG A 88 13.98 -4.22 -0.26
CA ARG A 88 14.09 -4.14 -1.73
C ARG A 88 12.81 -3.58 -2.32
N THR A 89 12.95 -2.50 -3.08
CA THR A 89 11.83 -1.73 -3.60
C THR A 89 11.70 -1.85 -5.10
N LEU A 90 10.78 -2.68 -5.60
CA LEU A 90 10.50 -2.84 -7.03
C LEU A 90 9.35 -1.92 -7.49
N VAL A 91 9.57 -1.14 -8.54
CA VAL A 91 8.51 -0.32 -9.15
C VAL A 91 7.64 -1.18 -10.07
N VAL A 92 6.37 -1.38 -9.70
CA VAL A 92 5.42 -2.20 -10.47
C VAL A 92 4.31 -1.41 -11.17
N GLY A 93 4.23 -0.10 -10.92
CA GLY A 93 3.26 0.80 -11.57
C GLY A 93 3.69 2.25 -11.39
N CYS A 94 3.58 3.04 -12.45
CA CYS A 94 3.96 4.45 -12.44
C CYS A 94 3.23 5.22 -13.55
N GLU A 95 3.21 6.55 -13.46
CA GLU A 95 2.77 7.40 -14.56
C GLU A 95 3.67 7.22 -15.79
N TYR A 96 3.16 7.59 -16.96
CA TYR A 96 3.89 7.46 -18.22
C TYR A 96 5.23 8.22 -18.20
N SER A 97 5.28 9.38 -17.53
CA SER A 97 6.48 10.20 -17.31
C SER A 97 7.60 9.45 -16.57
N MET A 98 7.24 8.44 -15.77
CA MET A 98 8.14 7.62 -14.96
C MET A 98 8.32 6.20 -15.52
N SER A 99 7.83 5.93 -16.74
CA SER A 99 7.85 4.59 -17.35
C SER A 99 9.24 3.95 -17.46
N ASN A 100 10.30 4.76 -17.48
CA ASN A 100 11.69 4.28 -17.45
C ASN A 100 12.03 3.52 -16.15
N TRP A 101 11.29 3.77 -15.06
CA TRP A 101 11.47 3.11 -13.76
C TRP A 101 10.67 1.82 -13.62
N LEU A 102 9.67 1.57 -14.48
CA LEU A 102 8.85 0.37 -14.39
C LEU A 102 9.70 -0.91 -14.48
N GLY A 103 9.52 -1.82 -13.53
CA GLY A 103 10.27 -3.07 -13.42
C GLY A 103 11.69 -2.93 -12.87
N ARG A 104 12.09 -1.74 -12.38
CA ARG A 104 13.39 -1.53 -11.73
C ARG A 104 13.29 -1.56 -10.22
N GLU A 105 14.32 -2.11 -9.58
CA GLU A 105 14.52 -1.95 -8.15
C GLU A 105 15.15 -0.59 -7.84
N ILE A 106 14.66 0.08 -6.80
CA ILE A 106 15.24 1.29 -6.24
C ILE A 106 16.30 0.86 -5.22
N SER A 107 17.54 1.30 -5.43
CA SER A 107 18.66 1.10 -4.52
C SER A 107 19.12 2.43 -3.92
N SER A 108 20.04 2.35 -2.96
CA SER A 108 20.73 3.52 -2.39
C SER A 108 21.45 4.36 -3.45
N GLU A 109 21.83 3.77 -4.58
CA GLU A 109 22.50 4.48 -5.69
C GLU A 109 21.50 5.16 -6.64
N SER A 110 20.27 4.63 -6.73
CA SER A 110 19.27 5.11 -7.68
C SER A 110 18.19 5.99 -7.07
N VAL A 111 18.04 5.99 -5.74
CA VAL A 111 16.96 6.70 -5.01
C VAL A 111 16.90 8.19 -5.35
N GLU A 112 18.04 8.89 -5.39
CA GLU A 112 18.08 10.32 -5.71
C GLU A 112 17.63 10.62 -7.15
N ASN A 113 18.01 9.75 -8.09
CA ASN A 113 17.57 9.89 -9.48
C ASN A 113 16.06 9.63 -9.60
N PHE A 114 15.55 8.66 -8.86
CA PHE A 114 14.13 8.34 -8.81
C PHE A 114 13.32 9.51 -8.26
N LEU A 115 13.71 10.06 -7.11
CA LEU A 115 13.06 11.21 -6.48
C LEU A 115 13.09 12.44 -7.40
N ARG A 116 14.21 12.71 -8.05
CA ARG A 116 14.33 13.81 -9.01
C ARG A 116 13.38 13.65 -10.19
N ASP A 117 13.28 12.45 -10.76
CA ASP A 117 12.40 12.19 -11.89
C ASP A 117 10.93 12.29 -11.47
N ALA A 118 10.57 11.82 -10.27
CA ALA A 118 9.23 11.95 -9.70
C ALA A 118 8.81 13.42 -9.55
N LYS A 119 9.69 14.27 -8.99
CA LYS A 119 9.48 15.72 -8.87
C LYS A 119 9.26 16.39 -10.23
N ARG A 120 10.00 15.97 -11.26
CA ARG A 120 9.87 16.51 -12.63
C ARG A 120 8.60 16.04 -13.34
N GLY A 121 8.10 14.85 -13.01
CA GLY A 121 6.87 14.30 -13.55
C GLY A 121 5.60 15.00 -13.05
N GLY A 122 5.70 15.93 -12.09
CA GLY A 122 4.55 16.59 -11.46
C GLY A 122 4.07 15.89 -10.19
N SER A 123 4.68 14.76 -9.80
CA SER A 123 4.46 14.11 -8.52
C SER A 123 5.20 14.90 -7.44
N THR A 124 4.55 15.99 -6.98
CA THR A 124 5.05 16.83 -5.88
C THR A 124 5.02 16.08 -4.55
N THR A 125 4.31 14.97 -4.51
CA THR A 125 4.20 14.06 -3.38
C THR A 125 4.25 12.63 -3.92
N LEU A 126 5.10 11.77 -3.36
CA LEU A 126 4.97 10.30 -3.55
C LEU A 126 3.75 9.77 -2.76
N SER A 127 2.71 10.60 -2.60
CA SER A 127 1.50 10.27 -1.87
C SER A 127 0.52 9.57 -2.80
N SER A 128 -0.07 8.50 -2.29
CA SER A 128 -1.23 7.84 -2.88
C SER A 128 -2.47 8.71 -2.69
N SER A 129 -2.88 9.54 -3.66
CA SER A 129 -4.16 10.26 -3.60
C SER A 129 -5.10 9.85 -4.76
N PRO A 130 -6.43 9.77 -4.54
CA PRO A 130 -7.35 8.97 -5.36
C PRO A 130 -8.03 9.69 -6.55
N ASP A 131 -7.80 10.99 -6.74
CA ASP A 131 -8.77 11.83 -7.44
C ASP A 131 -8.21 12.37 -8.75
N GLN A 132 -8.47 11.64 -9.85
CA GLN A 132 -8.97 12.18 -11.12
C GLN A 132 -8.78 11.15 -12.25
N CYS A 133 -9.86 10.44 -12.61
CA CYS A 133 -10.07 10.03 -14.01
C CYS A 133 -11.54 9.66 -14.24
N THR A 134 -12.24 10.56 -14.92
CA THR A 134 -13.61 10.44 -15.41
C THR A 134 -13.76 9.30 -16.42
N GLU A 135 -14.88 8.57 -16.28
CA GLU A 135 -15.45 7.43 -17.03
C GLU A 135 -15.31 7.40 -18.58
N PRO A 136 -15.56 6.25 -19.29
CA PRO A 136 -16.28 5.05 -18.83
C PRO A 136 -15.64 3.67 -19.13
N ARG A 137 -16.02 2.73 -18.24
CA ARG A 137 -16.00 1.25 -18.32
C ARG A 137 -14.74 0.50 -17.87
N PHE A 138 -15.03 -0.40 -16.92
CA PHE A 138 -14.20 -1.37 -16.19
C PHE A 138 -13.49 -0.80 -14.96
N HIS A 139 -14.05 -1.13 -13.79
CA HIS A 139 -13.68 -0.60 -12.48
C HIS A 139 -13.36 -1.76 -11.52
N ILE A 140 -12.31 -1.53 -10.72
CA ILE A 140 -11.74 -2.28 -9.57
C ILE A 140 -10.63 -3.29 -9.96
N GLN A 141 -9.34 -3.09 -9.63
CA GLN A 141 -8.66 -2.08 -8.79
C GLN A 141 -7.19 -1.96 -9.26
N ASN A 142 -6.87 -0.93 -10.05
CA ASN A 142 -5.50 -0.46 -10.30
C ASN A 142 -5.56 0.97 -10.86
N PRO A 143 -5.31 2.00 -10.03
CA PRO A 143 -5.14 3.38 -10.47
C PRO A 143 -3.74 3.92 -10.09
N TRP A 144 -2.90 4.00 -11.12
CA TRP A 144 -1.62 4.69 -11.31
C TRP A 144 -1.57 6.06 -10.59
N LEU A 145 -0.64 6.46 -9.72
CA LEU A 145 0.71 6.05 -9.30
C LEU A 145 0.65 5.29 -7.94
N ARG A 146 0.98 3.99 -7.94
CA ARG A 146 1.20 3.24 -6.70
C ARG A 146 2.62 2.71 -6.79
N ILE A 147 3.57 3.31 -6.08
CA ILE A 147 4.82 2.61 -5.78
C ILE A 147 4.41 1.49 -4.84
N THR A 148 3.95 0.37 -5.41
CA THR A 148 3.78 -0.86 -4.63
C THR A 148 5.18 -1.45 -4.56
N THR A 149 5.95 -0.95 -3.60
CA THR A 149 7.15 -1.61 -3.13
C THR A 149 6.74 -3.02 -2.73
N VAL A 150 7.07 -4.01 -3.57
CA VAL A 150 6.94 -5.41 -3.14
C VAL A 150 8.17 -5.70 -2.29
N THR A 151 8.05 -5.40 -0.99
CA THR A 151 9.05 -5.80 0.01
C THR A 151 9.08 -7.32 0.07
N LYS A 152 10.14 -7.91 -0.46
CA LYS A 152 10.41 -9.33 -0.31
C LYS A 152 11.17 -9.54 1.00
N PHE A 153 10.46 -9.94 2.05
CA PHE A 153 11.04 -10.49 3.29
C PHE A 153 11.74 -11.82 3.02
#